data_AF-A0A7J3BF88-F1
#
_entry.id   AF-A0A7J3BF88-F1
#
_cell.length_a   1.000
_cell.length_b   1.000
_cell.length_c   1.000
_cell.angle_alpha   90.00
_cell.angle_beta   90.00
_cell.angle_gamma   90.00
#
_symmetry.space_group_name_H-M   'P 1'
#
loop_
_entity.id
_entity.type
_entity.pdbx_description
1 polymer ?
#
loop_
_entity_poly.entity_id
_entity_poly.type
_entity_poly.pdbx_seq_one_letter_code
_entity_poly.pdbx_strand_id
1 'polypeptide(L)' 'MLRDGVPPSSGFGIGLERLLRYIVGSKYIWEVEPFPKLPGIVSP' A
#
# COMPACT_ATOMS: atom_id res chain seq x y z
N MET A 1 -12.94 8.73 -23.71
CA MET A 1 -13.21 7.92 -22.51
C MET A 1 -13.91 8.70 -21.40
N LEU A 2 -13.30 9.69 -20.73
CA LEU A 2 -14.04 10.54 -19.78
C LEU A 2 -15.05 11.49 -20.48
N ARG A 3 -14.75 11.92 -21.72
CA ARG A 3 -15.63 12.78 -22.53
C ARG A 3 -16.89 12.07 -23.04
N ASP A 4 -16.86 10.75 -23.18
CA ASP A 4 -17.94 9.95 -23.78
C ASP A 4 -18.87 9.32 -22.72
N GLY A 5 -18.65 9.67 -21.45
CA GLY A 5 -19.30 9.07 -20.29
C GLY A 5 -18.55 7.83 -19.79
N VAL A 6 -18.47 7.71 -18.46
CA VAL A 6 -17.93 6.51 -17.79
C VAL A 6 -19.11 5.76 -17.17
N PRO A 7 -19.27 4.45 -17.47
CA PRO A 7 -20.28 3.63 -16.81
C PRO A 7 -20.13 3.67 -15.28
N PRO A 8 -21.23 3.52 -14.51
CA PRO A 8 -21.14 3.37 -13.06
C PRO A 8 -20.14 2.27 -12.70
N SER A 9 -19.15 2.61 -11.88
CA SER A 9 -18.07 1.72 -11.48
C SER A 9 -17.77 1.89 -10.00
N SER A 10 -17.18 0.85 -9.40
CA SER A 10 -16.71 0.85 -8.02
C SER A 10 -15.38 0.11 -7.92
N GLY A 11 -14.62 0.39 -6.88
CA GLY A 11 -13.35 -0.26 -6.61
C GLY A 11 -12.99 -0.18 -5.13
N PHE A 12 -12.00 -0.95 -4.73
CA PHE A 12 -11.44 -0.91 -3.39
C PHE A 12 -9.91 -0.88 -3.47
N GLY A 13 -9.28 -0.38 -2.40
CA GLY A 13 -7.84 -0.38 -2.24
C GLY A 13 -7.42 -1.34 -1.14
N ILE A 14 -6.26 -1.95 -1.31
CA ILE A 14 -5.60 -2.73 -0.27
C ILE A 14 -4.16 -2.26 -0.12
N GLY A 15 -3.72 -2.09 1.13
CA GLY A 15 -2.31 -1.77 1.41
C GLY A 15 -1.49 -3.05 1.39
N LEU A 16 -0.57 -3.18 0.44
CA LEU A 16 0.23 -4.40 0.26
C LEU A 16 1.08 -4.71 1.49
N GLU A 17 1.78 -3.73 2.04
CA GLU A 17 2.62 -3.88 3.24
C GLU A 17 1.74 -4.15 4.47
N ARG A 18 0.53 -3.59 4.53
CA ARG A 18 -0.43 -3.89 5.61
C ARG A 18 -0.92 -5.33 5.53
N LEU A 19 -1.22 -5.83 4.33
CA LEU A 19 -1.61 -7.22 4.09
C LEU A 19 -0.46 -8.15 4.43
N LEU A 20 0.75 -7.85 3.96
CA LEU A 20 1.93 -8.67 4.19
C LEU A 20 2.25 -8.77 5.68
N ARG A 21 2.24 -7.65 6.41
CA ARG A 21 2.36 -7.61 7.87
C ARG A 21 1.35 -8.54 8.56
N TYR A 22 0.09 -8.53 8.12
CA TYR A 22 -0.94 -9.41 8.66
C TYR A 22 -0.63 -10.89 8.39
N ILE A 23 -0.27 -11.23 7.14
CA ILE A 23 0.04 -12.62 6.74
C ILE A 23 1.24 -13.18 7.51
N VAL A 24 2.30 -12.40 7.67
CA VAL A 24 3.55 -12.86 8.28
C VAL A 24 3.60 -12.66 9.80
N GLY A 25 2.60 -12.00 10.39
CA GLY A 25 2.52 -11.75 11.83
C GLY A 25 3.52 -10.72 12.34
N SER A 26 4.00 -9.81 11.48
CA SER A 26 5.00 -8.81 11.88
C SER A 26 4.42 -7.77 12.84
N LYS A 27 5.23 -7.31 13.80
CA LYS A 27 4.79 -6.32 14.78
C LYS A 27 4.59 -4.96 14.14
N TYR A 28 5.54 -4.53 13.30
CA TYR A 28 5.58 -3.22 12.66
C TYR A 28 5.57 -3.34 11.13
N ILE A 29 5.06 -2.32 10.44
CA ILE A 29 4.90 -2.34 8.97
C ILE A 29 6.21 -2.19 8.21
N TRP A 30 7.20 -1.49 8.78
CA TRP A 30 8.51 -1.34 8.16
C TRP A 30 9.34 -2.62 8.18
N GLU A 31 8.91 -3.66 8.91
CA GLU A 31 9.57 -4.96 8.92
C GLU A 31 9.28 -5.79 7.65
N VAL A 32 8.25 -5.39 6.88
CA VAL A 32 7.81 -6.11 5.69
C VAL A 32 8.11 -5.39 4.38
N GLU A 33 8.93 -4.34 4.44
CA GLU A 33 9.36 -3.58 3.27
C GLU A 33 10.89 -3.39 3.34
N PRO A 34 11.64 -3.62 2.24
CA PRO A 34 13.11 -3.60 2.28
C PRO A 34 13.75 -2.22 2.51
N PHE A 35 13.13 -1.13 2.03
CA PHE A 35 13.67 0.23 2.05
C PHE A 35 12.65 1.26 2.58
N PRO A 36 12.30 1.20 3.89
CA PRO A 36 11.11 1.87 4.38
C PRO A 36 11.29 3.37 4.33
N LYS A 37 10.30 4.07 3.77
CA LYS A 37 10.30 5.53 3.66
C LYS A 37 9.72 6.11 4.96
N LEU A 38 10.57 6.21 5.97
CA LEU A 38 10.22 6.75 7.29
C LEU A 38 10.52 8.25 7.38
N PRO A 39 9.68 9.05 8.06
CA PRO A 39 9.93 10.47 8.25
C PRO A 39 11.30 10.74 8.91
N GLY A 40 12.13 11.56 8.26
CA GLY A 40 13.45 11.93 8.78
C GLY A 40 14.53 10.86 8.67
N ILE A 41 14.25 9.71 8.05
CA ILE A 41 15.23 8.63 7.84
C ILE A 41 15.43 8.45 6.35
N VAL A 42 16.66 8.69 5.88
CA VAL A 42 17.03 8.41 4.48
C VAL A 42 17.20 6.90 4.33
N SER A 43 16.34 6.27 3.54
CA SER A 43 16.51 4.90 3.09
C SER A 43 17.08 4.86 1.66
N PRO A 44 17.89 3.83 1.32
CA PRO A 44 18.42 3.61 -0.03
C PRO A 44 17.37 3.60 -1.14
#